data_AF-A0A7S1Y6S3-F1
#
_entry.id   AF-A0A7S1Y6S3-F1
#
_cell.length_a   1.000
_cell.length_b   1.000
_cell.length_c   1.000
_cell.angle_alpha   90.00
_cell.angle_beta   90.00
_cell.angle_gamma   90.00
#
_symmetry.space_group_name_H-M   'P 1'
#
loop_
_entity.id
_entity.type
_entity.pdbx_description
1 polymer ?
#
loop_
_entity_poly.entity_id
_entity_poly.type
_entity_poly.pdbx_seq_one_letter_code
_entity_poly.pdbx_strand_id
1 'polypeptide(L)'
;LRDVMATGRGAYPVAGVCSYCVGNLQIPGYELPWEDATFVYPNNLASPLAIEVEASNGASDYGNKYGEPVIHGFTRSFGQRLPDGERFEWVKPIMFSAGIGQMDGRHCTKGDPT
;
A
#
# COMPACT_ATOMS: atom_id res chain seq x y z
N LEU A 1 -5.11 10.49 -4.20
CA LEU A 1 -4.97 11.65 -5.10
C LEU A 1 -6.29 12.22 -5.64
N ARG A 2 -7.01 11.53 -6.55
CA ARG A 2 -8.25 12.10 -7.16
C ARG A 2 -9.30 12.51 -6.12
N ASP A 3 -9.47 11.70 -5.08
CA ASP A 3 -10.42 12.01 -3.99
C ASP A 3 -10.03 13.29 -3.25
N VAL A 4 -8.72 13.52 -3.04
CA VAL A 4 -8.21 14.77 -2.47
C VAL A 4 -8.59 15.93 -3.39
N MET A 5 -8.25 15.85 -4.68
CA MET A 5 -8.54 16.92 -5.64
C MET A 5 -10.03 17.24 -5.76
N ALA A 6 -10.89 16.22 -5.69
CA ALA A 6 -12.34 16.36 -5.83
C ALA A 6 -13.05 16.71 -4.51
N THR A 7 -12.31 16.97 -3.42
CA THR A 7 -12.92 17.35 -2.14
C THR A 7 -13.55 18.75 -2.27
N GLY A 8 -14.78 18.90 -1.77
CA GLY A 8 -15.50 20.16 -1.79
C GLY A 8 -15.73 20.66 -3.22
N ARG A 9 -15.20 21.86 -3.52
CA ARG A 9 -15.18 22.46 -4.86
C ARG A 9 -13.77 22.51 -5.48
N GLY A 10 -12.87 21.68 -4.98
CA GLY A 10 -11.50 21.57 -5.46
C GLY A 10 -10.48 21.79 -4.34
N ALA A 11 -9.58 20.84 -4.17
CA ALA A 11 -8.43 20.94 -3.27
C ALA A 11 -7.11 20.69 -4.02
N TYR A 12 -6.02 21.18 -3.46
CA TYR A 12 -4.67 20.96 -3.97
C TYR A 12 -3.98 19.83 -3.19
N PRO A 13 -3.52 18.75 -3.84
CA PRO A 13 -2.75 17.68 -3.21
C PRO A 13 -1.40 18.20 -2.72
N VAL A 14 -0.97 17.78 -1.53
CA VAL A 14 0.28 18.22 -0.90
C VAL A 14 1.26 17.08 -0.71
N ALA A 15 0.81 15.96 -0.15
CA ALA A 15 1.68 14.82 0.14
C ALA A 15 0.91 13.51 0.21
N GLY A 16 1.57 12.42 -0.18
CA GLY A 16 1.06 11.07 -0.15
C GLY A 16 1.60 10.24 1.02
N VAL A 17 0.89 9.17 1.32
CA VAL A 17 1.28 8.11 2.26
C VAL A 17 1.03 6.78 1.57
N CYS A 18 1.96 5.83 1.69
CA CYS A 18 1.80 4.49 1.15
C CYS A 18 2.24 3.43 2.15
N SER A 19 1.46 2.37 2.30
CA SER A 19 1.77 1.27 3.20
C SER A 19 1.42 -0.08 2.61
N TYR A 20 2.15 -1.11 3.05
CA TYR A 20 2.04 -2.47 2.52
C TYR A 20 1.98 -3.49 3.66
N CYS A 21 1.08 -4.47 3.54
CA CYS A 21 1.17 -5.70 4.32
C CYS A 21 1.20 -6.90 3.37
N VAL A 22 2.22 -7.74 3.50
CA VAL A 22 2.46 -8.89 2.63
C VAL A 22 2.82 -10.12 3.45
N GLY A 23 2.82 -11.29 2.83
CA GLY A 23 3.32 -12.51 3.45
C GLY A 23 4.83 -12.49 3.74
N ASN A 24 5.37 -13.66 4.09
CA ASN A 24 6.81 -13.87 4.23
C ASN A 24 7.50 -13.59 2.90
N LEU A 25 8.57 -12.79 2.95
CA LEU A 25 9.25 -12.29 1.76
C LEU A 25 10.05 -13.40 1.09
N GLN A 26 10.65 -14.30 1.88
CA GLN A 26 11.47 -15.41 1.39
C GLN A 26 12.53 -14.91 0.39
N ILE A 27 13.32 -13.92 0.80
CA ILE A 27 14.29 -13.25 -0.07
C ILE A 27 15.39 -14.25 -0.47
N PRO A 28 15.65 -14.47 -1.77
CA PRO A 28 16.68 -15.40 -2.21
C PRO A 28 18.07 -15.02 -1.68
N GLY A 29 18.74 -15.96 -0.98
CA GLY A 29 20.05 -15.73 -0.38
C GLY A 29 20.01 -14.90 0.91
N TYR A 30 18.83 -14.64 1.46
CA TYR A 30 18.63 -13.98 2.74
C TYR A 30 17.50 -14.66 3.53
N GLU A 31 17.67 -15.95 3.80
CA GLU A 31 16.69 -16.76 4.51
C GLU A 31 16.62 -16.38 5.99
N LEU A 32 15.40 -16.19 6.49
CA LEU A 32 15.16 -15.85 7.90
C LEU A 32 14.54 -17.05 8.64
N PRO A 33 14.93 -17.31 9.89
CA PRO A 33 14.55 -18.55 10.60
C PRO A 33 13.06 -18.65 10.93
N TRP A 34 12.31 -17.55 10.86
CA TRP A 34 10.86 -17.52 11.07
C TRP A 34 10.05 -17.69 9.78
N GLU A 35 10.69 -17.67 8.61
CA GLU A 35 10.01 -17.83 7.33
C GLU A 35 9.91 -19.32 6.96
N ASP A 36 8.69 -19.84 6.91
CA ASP A 36 8.44 -21.23 6.52
C ASP A 36 8.47 -21.37 4.99
N ALA A 37 9.55 -21.96 4.46
CA ALA A 37 9.74 -22.22 3.04
C ALA A 37 8.74 -23.25 2.45
N THR A 38 8.03 -24.00 3.30
CA THR A 38 7.00 -24.96 2.85
C THR A 38 5.68 -24.28 2.49
N PHE A 39 5.53 -22.99 2.78
CA PHE A 39 4.34 -22.22 2.46
C PHE A 39 4.19 -22.05 0.95
N VAL A 40 3.21 -22.74 0.38
CA VAL A 40 2.86 -22.63 -1.04
C VAL A 40 1.97 -21.41 -1.27
N TYR A 41 2.33 -20.58 -2.24
CA TYR A 41 1.49 -19.49 -2.74
C TYR A 41 0.81 -19.92 -4.03
N PRO A 42 -0.45 -19.50 -4.28
CA PRO A 42 -1.15 -19.79 -5.53
C PRO A 42 -0.39 -19.28 -6.76
N ASN A 43 -0.24 -20.11 -7.78
CA ASN A 43 0.56 -19.81 -8.99
C ASN A 43 0.03 -18.62 -9.81
N ASN A 44 -1.24 -18.24 -9.59
CA ASN A 44 -1.89 -17.11 -10.23
C ASN A 44 -1.71 -15.79 -9.46
N LEU A 45 -1.01 -15.81 -8.32
CA LEU A 45 -0.67 -14.63 -7.52
C LEU A 45 0.85 -14.41 -7.55
N ALA A 46 1.25 -13.14 -7.48
CA ALA A 46 2.65 -12.79 -7.29
C ALA A 46 3.12 -13.16 -5.87
N SER A 47 4.41 -13.42 -5.71
CA SER A 47 5.00 -13.66 -4.37
C SER A 47 4.95 -12.40 -3.51
N PRO A 48 4.94 -12.52 -2.17
CA PRO A 48 5.00 -11.37 -1.27
C PRO A 48 6.15 -10.39 -1.57
N LEU A 49 7.35 -10.92 -1.86
CA LEU A 49 8.50 -10.11 -2.26
C LEU A 49 8.25 -9.33 -3.56
N ALA A 50 7.71 -9.99 -4.58
CA ALA A 50 7.41 -9.32 -5.85
C ALA A 50 6.34 -8.24 -5.66
N ILE A 51 5.32 -8.50 -4.85
CA ILE A 51 4.29 -7.52 -4.51
C ILE A 51 4.91 -6.31 -3.82
N GLU A 52 5.75 -6.51 -2.81
CA GLU A 52 6.37 -5.42 -2.05
C GLU A 52 7.21 -4.50 -2.97
N VAL A 53 8.03 -5.10 -3.83
CA VAL A 53 8.89 -4.36 -4.78
C VAL A 53 8.06 -3.61 -5.81
N GLU A 54 7.15 -4.30 -6.51
CA GLU A 54 6.39 -3.70 -7.61
C GLU A 54 5.35 -2.68 -7.12
N ALA A 55 4.71 -2.93 -5.97
CA ALA A 55 3.76 -1.97 -5.40
C ALA A 55 4.45 -0.69 -4.91
N SER A 56 5.65 -0.80 -4.32
CA SER A 56 6.45 0.35 -3.90
C SER A 56 6.98 1.15 -5.09
N ASN A 57 7.47 0.46 -6.12
CA ASN A 57 7.88 1.07 -7.39
C ASN A 57 6.71 1.81 -8.04
N GLY A 58 5.54 1.18 -8.13
CA GLY A 58 4.35 1.77 -8.74
C GLY A 58 3.83 3.00 -7.99
N ALA A 59 3.79 2.96 -6.66
CA ALA A 59 3.39 4.10 -5.84
C ALA A 59 4.35 5.29 -6.01
N SER A 60 5.65 5.01 -5.98
CA SER A 60 6.71 6.02 -6.16
C SER A 60 6.67 6.61 -7.57
N ASP A 61 6.54 5.78 -8.60
CA ASP A 61 6.45 6.22 -10.00
C ASP A 61 5.25 7.15 -10.22
N TYR A 62 4.08 6.78 -9.70
CA TYR A 62 2.88 7.61 -9.79
C TYR A 62 3.05 8.94 -9.06
N GLY A 63 3.53 8.92 -7.81
CA GLY A 63 3.79 10.13 -7.02
C GLY A 63 4.81 11.05 -7.68
N ASN A 64 5.92 10.51 -8.19
CA ASN A 64 6.98 11.26 -8.85
C ASN A 64 6.51 11.90 -10.16
N LYS A 65 5.76 11.17 -10.99
CA LYS A 65 5.24 11.68 -12.26
C LYS A 65 4.17 12.76 -12.05
N TYR A 66 3.34 12.61 -11.02
CA TYR A 66 2.34 13.62 -10.71
C TYR A 66 2.94 14.84 -10.00
N GLY A 67 3.96 14.65 -9.17
CA GLY A 67 4.53 15.68 -8.30
C GLY A 67 3.93 15.69 -6.89
N GLU A 68 3.40 14.56 -6.40
CA GLU A 68 2.96 14.39 -5.02
C GLU A 68 4.03 13.59 -4.24
N PRO A 69 4.79 14.22 -3.33
CA PRO A 69 5.81 13.51 -2.55
C PRO A 69 5.16 12.50 -1.58
N VAL A 70 5.64 11.26 -1.57
CA VAL A 70 5.25 10.25 -0.58
C VAL A 70 6.15 10.40 0.65
N ILE A 71 5.59 10.86 1.76
CA ILE A 71 6.38 11.32 2.93
C ILE A 71 6.25 10.41 4.15
N HIS A 72 5.34 9.45 4.13
CA HIS A 72 5.09 8.56 5.25
C HIS A 72 4.56 7.21 4.78
N GLY A 73 4.65 6.20 5.64
CA GLY A 73 4.23 4.85 5.32
C GLY A 73 4.67 3.85 6.37
N PHE A 74 4.19 2.61 6.22
CA PHE A 74 4.73 1.46 6.92
C PHE A 74 4.72 0.24 5.99
N THR A 75 5.61 -0.71 6.26
CA THR A 75 5.55 -2.03 5.65
C THR A 75 5.53 -3.09 6.73
N ARG A 76 4.81 -4.19 6.49
CA ARG A 76 4.76 -5.33 7.39
C ARG A 76 4.69 -6.64 6.61
N SER A 77 5.68 -7.51 6.83
CA SER A 77 5.62 -8.92 6.45
C SER A 77 5.11 -9.77 7.62
N PHE A 78 4.16 -10.67 7.37
CA PHE A 78 3.75 -11.67 8.36
C PHE A 78 3.21 -12.93 7.69
N GLY A 79 3.81 -14.07 8.02
CA GLY A 79 3.25 -15.39 7.74
C GLY A 79 3.68 -16.37 8.81
N GLN A 80 2.72 -16.99 9.49
CA GLN A 80 3.00 -17.98 10.53
C GLN A 80 1.95 -19.09 10.53
N ARG A 81 2.36 -20.31 10.89
CA ARG A 81 1.46 -21.38 11.28
C ARG A 81 1.21 -21.32 12.79
N LEU A 82 -0.05 -21.16 13.17
CA LEU A 82 -0.50 -21.08 14.55
C LEU A 82 -0.44 -22.47 15.22
N PRO A 83 -0.49 -22.54 16.57
CA PRO A 83 -0.42 -23.83 17.29
C PRO A 83 -1.51 -24.84 16.93
N ASP A 84 -2.65 -24.38 16.41
CA ASP A 84 -3.76 -25.20 15.90
C ASP A 84 -3.54 -25.71 14.46
N GLY A 85 -2.43 -25.33 13.82
CA GLY A 85 -2.08 -25.70 12.45
C GLY A 85 -2.60 -24.74 11.39
N GLU A 86 -3.41 -23.73 11.75
CA GLU A 86 -3.90 -22.74 10.80
C GLU A 86 -2.75 -21.84 10.32
N ARG A 87 -2.72 -21.51 9.03
CA ARG A 87 -1.78 -20.53 8.47
C ARG A 87 -2.43 -19.15 8.50
N PHE A 88 -1.82 -18.22 9.23
CA PHE A 88 -2.23 -16.81 9.24
C PHE A 88 -1.19 -15.96 8.51
N GLU A 89 -1.62 -15.31 7.43
CA GLU A 89 -0.74 -14.59 6.51
C GLU A 89 -1.52 -13.67 5.56
N TRP A 90 -0.91 -12.58 5.11
CA TRP A 90 -1.43 -11.75 4.02
C TRP A 90 -1.11 -12.34 2.64
N VAL A 91 -1.76 -13.46 2.30
CA VAL A 91 -1.72 -14.02 0.93
C VAL A 91 -2.38 -13.07 -0.07
N LYS A 92 -3.50 -12.44 0.34
CA LYS A 92 -4.02 -11.24 -0.30
C LYS A 92 -3.38 -10.04 0.39
N PRO A 93 -2.57 -9.24 -0.31
CA PRO A 93 -1.84 -8.14 0.31
C PRO A 93 -2.79 -7.02 0.73
N ILE A 94 -2.33 -6.21 1.68
CA ILE A 94 -2.89 -4.88 1.94
C ILE A 94 -2.00 -3.89 1.21
N MET A 95 -2.58 -3.16 0.26
CA MET A 95 -1.97 -1.98 -0.32
C MET A 95 -2.82 -0.79 0.09
N PHE A 96 -2.21 0.11 0.84
CA PHE A 96 -2.85 1.30 1.38
C PHE A 96 -2.19 2.53 0.79
N SER A 97 -3.02 3.46 0.31
CA SER A 97 -2.57 4.81 -0.05
C SER A 97 -3.51 5.84 0.55
N ALA A 98 -2.94 6.95 0.99
CA ALA A 98 -3.66 8.12 1.44
C ALA A 98 -2.97 9.39 0.93
N GLY A 99 -3.69 10.50 0.96
CA GLY A 99 -3.17 11.80 0.56
C GLY A 99 -3.64 12.89 1.49
N ILE A 100 -2.78 13.86 1.70
CA ILE A 100 -3.04 15.10 2.44
C ILE A 100 -3.09 16.21 1.40
N GLY A 101 -4.10 17.07 1.51
CA GLY A 101 -4.27 18.23 0.63
C GLY A 101 -4.63 19.48 1.41
N GLN A 102 -4.64 20.61 0.70
CA GLN A 102 -5.05 21.90 1.21
C GLN A 102 -6.20 22.46 0.36
N MET A 103 -7.08 23.23 0.98
CA MET A 103 -8.22 23.83 0.30
C MET A 103 -8.57 25.16 0.95
N ASP A 104 -9.03 26.11 0.13
CA ASP A 104 -9.65 27.34 0.62
C ASP A 104 -10.93 27.01 1.38
N GLY A 105 -11.08 27.53 2.60
CA GLY A 105 -12.25 27.24 3.45
C GLY A 105 -13.59 27.53 2.77
N ARG A 106 -13.63 28.49 1.84
CA ARG A 106 -14.85 28.79 1.04
C ARG A 106 -15.27 27.59 0.20
N HIS A 107 -14.34 26.75 -0.25
CA HIS A 107 -14.60 25.61 -1.14
C HIS A 107 -14.94 24.31 -0.40
N CYS A 108 -15.00 24.31 0.94
CA CYS A 108 -15.20 23.10 1.74
C CYS A 108 -16.55 22.40 1.47
N THR A 109 -17.59 23.15 1.13
CA THR A 109 -18.91 22.61 0.79
C THR A 109 -19.08 22.48 -0.71
N LYS A 110 -19.76 21.42 -1.15
CA LYS A 110 -20.15 21.22 -2.56
C LYS A 110 -21.17 22.29 -2.97
N GLY A 111 -21.20 22.61 -4.26
CA GLY A 111 -22.26 23.43 -4.82
C GLY A 111 -23.56 22.64 -4.97
N ASP A 112 -24.65 23.36 -5.26
CA ASP A 112 -25.91 22.72 -5.59
C ASP A 112 -25.79 21.93 -6.90
N PRO A 113 -26.43 20.76 -7.01
CA PRO A 113 -26.48 20.02 -8.25
C PRO A 113 -27.21 20.84 -9.33
N THR A 114 -26.55 21.04 -10.47
CA THR A 114 -27.13 21.64 -11.69
C THR A 114 -27.90 20.61 -12.49
#